data_AF-A0A840TS77-F1
#
_entry.id   AF-A0A840TS77-F1
#
_cell.length_a   1.000
_cell.length_b   1.000
_cell.length_c   1.000
_cell.angle_alpha   90.00
_cell.angle_beta   90.00
_cell.angle_gamma   90.00
#
_symmetry.space_group_name_H-M   'P 1'
#
loop_
_entity.id
_entity.type
_entity.pdbx_description
1 polymer ?
#
loop_
_entity_poly.entity_id
_entity_poly.type
_entity_poly.pdbx_seq_one_letter_code
_entity_poly.pdbx_strand_id
1 'polypeptide(L)' 'MEFVSILAFMGLGGQEIFLIALFILLFFGAKKIPELMRGLGQGINEFKNATKDVKDNIEKSMEDTTSK' A
#
# COMPACT_ATOMS: atom_id res chain seq x y z
N MET A 1 21.17 0.34 -16.96
CA MET A 1 21.33 1.26 -15.81
C MET A 1 21.61 2.67 -16.29
N GLU A 2 22.66 2.91 -17.08
CA GLU A 2 22.92 4.21 -17.73
C GLU A 2 21.76 4.72 -18.62
N PHE A 3 21.05 3.80 -19.29
CA PHE A 3 19.97 4.15 -20.23
C PHE A 3 18.69 4.68 -19.55
N VAL A 4 18.44 4.31 -18.29
CA VAL A 4 17.27 4.75 -17.52
C VAL A 4 17.54 6.10 -16.84
N SER A 5 18.81 6.35 -16.48
CA SER A 5 19.26 7.62 -15.89
C SER A 5 19.20 8.80 -16.88
N ILE A 6 19.39 8.55 -18.18
CA ILE A 6 19.21 9.54 -19.26
C ILE A 6 17.74 9.94 -19.42
N LEU A 7 16.82 8.99 -19.25
CA LEU A 7 15.37 9.22 -19.34
C LEU A 7 14.82 9.99 -18.12
N ALA A 8 15.45 9.85 -16.95
CA ALA A 8 15.09 10.55 -15.72
C ALA A 8 15.52 12.03 -15.70
N PHE A 9 16.56 12.42 -16.45
CA PHE A 9 17.08 13.80 -16.48
C PHE A 9 16.31 14.73 -17.44
N MET A 10 15.51 14.19 -18.37
CA MET A 10 14.83 14.95 -19.44
C MET A 10 13.30 15.13 -19.27
N GLY A 11 12.75 14.77 -18.11
CA GLY A 11 11.30 14.85 -17.83
C GLY A 11 10.60 13.58 -18.28
N LEU A 12 10.33 12.69 -17.33
CA LEU A 12 9.69 11.39 -17.53
C LEU A 12 8.35 11.55 -18.26
N GLY A 13 8.35 11.22 -19.54
CA GLY A 13 7.14 11.07 -20.33
C GLY A 13 6.32 9.88 -19.82
N GLY A 14 5.01 9.92 -20.07
CA GLY A 14 4.14 8.78 -19.73
C GLY A 14 4.53 7.48 -20.44
N GLN A 15 5.32 7.56 -21.52
CA GLN A 15 5.73 6.43 -22.33
C GLN A 15 6.80 5.56 -21.64
N GLU A 16 7.73 6.18 -20.92
CA GLU A 16 8.75 5.47 -20.15
C GLU A 16 8.13 4.74 -18.95
N ILE A 17 7.20 5.40 -18.25
CA ILE A 17 6.44 4.80 -17.16
C ILE A 17 5.67 3.58 -17.66
N PHE A 18 5.04 3.69 -18.84
CA PHE A 18 4.33 2.58 -19.45
C PHE A 18 5.28 1.40 -19.78
N LEU A 19 6.49 1.68 -20.28
CA LEU A 19 7.48 0.65 -20.60
C LEU A 19 7.98 -0.09 -19.35
N ILE A 20 8.23 0.65 -18.26
CA ILE A 20 8.61 0.07 -16.96
C ILE A 20 7.46 -0.76 -16.40
N ALA A 21 6.23 -0.24 -16.45
CA ALA A 21 5.04 -0.97 -16.01
C ALA A 21 4.85 -2.26 -16.82
N LEU A 22 5.08 -2.24 -18.13
CA LEU A 22 5.02 -3.42 -18.99
C LEU A 22 6.10 -4.45 -18.64
N PHE A 23 7.33 -4.02 -18.36
CA PHE A 23 8.38 -4.90 -17.86
C PHE A 23 7.95 -5.58 -16.55
N ILE A 24 7.49 -4.81 -15.56
CA ILE A 24 6.98 -5.35 -14.30
C ILE A 24 5.84 -6.34 -14.56
N LEU A 25 4.93 -6.01 -15.48
CA LEU A 25 3.81 -6.87 -15.86
C LEU A 25 4.24 -8.19 -16.50
N LEU A 26 5.31 -8.20 -17.29
CA LEU A 26 5.85 -9.42 -17.91
C LEU A 26 6.56 -10.32 -16.88
N PHE A 27 7.33 -9.72 -15.97
CA PHE A 27 8.07 -10.47 -14.95
C PHE A 27 7.18 -11.00 -13.82
N PHE A 28 6.26 -10.17 -13.32
CA PHE A 28 5.37 -10.53 -12.21
C PHE A 28 4.02 -11.07 -12.69
N GLY A 29 3.62 -10.78 -13.93
CA GLY A 29 2.32 -11.15 -14.47
C GLY A 29 1.22 -10.14 -14.13
N ALA A 30 0.31 -9.89 -15.08
CA ALA A 30 -0.78 -8.93 -14.92
C ALA A 30 -1.76 -9.24 -13.79
N LYS A 31 -1.83 -10.51 -13.37
CA LYS A 31 -2.71 -10.94 -12.28
C LYS A 31 -2.09 -10.76 -10.89
N LYS A 32 -0.76 -10.81 -10.75
CA LYS A 32 -0.11 -10.76 -9.44
C LYS A 32 -0.13 -9.36 -8.83
N ILE A 33 0.00 -8.31 -9.64
CA ILE A 33 -0.02 -6.92 -9.12
C ILE A 33 -1.38 -6.60 -8.45
N PRO A 34 -2.54 -6.82 -9.09
CA PRO A 34 -3.85 -6.62 -8.44
C PRO A 34 -4.10 -7.57 -7.27
N GLU A 35 -3.66 -8.82 -7.36
CA GLU A 35 -3.82 -9.81 -6.28
C GLU A 35 -3.05 -9.41 -5.01
N LEU A 36 -1.80 -8.95 -5.17
CA LEU A 36 -0.99 -8.41 -4.09
C LEU A 36 -1.61 -7.13 -3.50
N MET A 37 -2.10 -6.22 -4.33
CA MET A 37 -2.78 -5.00 -3.87
C MET A 37 -4.06 -5.32 -3.08
N ARG A 38 -4.85 -6.31 -3.52
CA ARG A 38 -6.06 -6.75 -2.82
C ARG A 38 -5.71 -7.38 -1.47
N GLY A 39 -4.73 -8.27 -1.41
CA GLY A 39 -4.29 -8.89 -0.16
C GLY A 39 -3.73 -7.87 0.82
N LEU A 40 -2.88 -6.94 0.35
CA LEU A 40 -2.36 -5.85 1.17
C LEU A 40 -3.48 -4.93 1.67
N GLY A 41 -4.43 -4.56 0.80
CA GLY A 41 -5.56 -3.71 1.17
C GLY A 41 -6.47 -4.34 2.22
N GLN A 42 -6.73 -5.65 2.11
CA GLN A 42 -7.48 -6.41 3.11
C GLN A 42 -6.73 -6.45 4.46
N GLY A 43 -5.44 -6.76 4.44
CA GLY A 43 -4.61 -6.78 5.65
C GLY A 43 -4.53 -5.42 6.35
N ILE A 44 -4.37 -4.32 5.59
CA ILE A 44 -4.40 -2.96 6.15
C ILE A 44 -5.76 -2.64 6.78
N ASN A 45 -6.86 -3.06 6.15
CA ASN A 45 -8.20 -2.81 6.66
C ASN A 45 -8.47 -3.60 7.96
N GLU A 46 -8.10 -4.88 8.00
CA GLU A 46 -8.19 -5.71 9.21
C GLU A 46 -7.33 -5.17 10.35
N PHE A 47 -6.09 -4.77 10.05
CA PHE A 47 -5.20 -4.15 11.03
C PHE A 47 -5.78 -2.86 11.61
N LYS A 48 -6.36 -2.01 10.76
CA LYS A 48 -7.02 -0.76 11.17
C LYS A 48 -8.22 -1.03 12.09
N ASN A 49 -9.05 -2.02 11.76
CA ASN A 49 -10.23 -2.36 12.55
C ASN A 49 -9.82 -2.92 13.91
N ALA A 50 -8.89 -3.88 13.95
CA ALA A 50 -8.38 -4.44 15.21
C ALA A 50 -7.77 -3.35 16.10
N THR A 51 -7.00 -2.42 15.53
CA THR A 51 -6.42 -1.29 16.27
C THR A 51 -7.49 -0.35 16.82
N LYS A 52 -8.56 -0.09 16.06
CA LYS A 52 -9.68 0.74 16.51
C LYS A 52 -10.42 0.10 17.67
N ASP A 53 -10.75 -1.18 17.56
CA ASP A 53 -11.46 -1.91 18.63
C ASP A 53 -10.63 -1.91 19.92
N VAL A 54 -9.32 -2.15 19.81
CA VAL A 54 -8.42 -2.08 20.97
C VAL A 54 -8.43 -0.68 21.60
N LYS A 55 -8.34 0.38 20.78
CA LYS A 55 -8.38 1.76 21.26
C LYS A 55 -9.69 2.08 21.97
N ASP A 56 -10.83 1.75 21.37
CA ASP A 56 -12.16 2.04 21.91
C ASP A 56 -12.41 1.28 23.23
N ASN A 57 -11.89 0.05 23.37
CA ASN A 57 -11.97 -0.72 24.61
C ASN A 57 -11.06 -0.15 25.72
N ILE A 58 -9.88 0.34 25.37
CA ILE A 58 -8.96 1.00 26.32
C ILE A 58 -9.58 2.30 26.83
N GLU A 59 -10.13 3.14 25.95
CA GLU A 59 -10.79 4.40 26.33
C GLU A 59 -11.98 4.15 27.26
N LYS A 60 -12.87 3.20 26.94
CA LYS A 60 -13.99 2.81 27.82
C LYS A 60 -13.55 2.30 29.19
N SER A 61 -12.49 1.49 29.24
CA SER A 61 -11.98 0.93 30.51
C SER A 61 -11.36 2.00 31.41
N MET A 62 -10.79 3.06 30.83
CA MET A 62 -10.22 4.19 31.57
C MET A 62 -11.30 5.16 32.08
N GLU A 63 -12.41 5.31 31.35
CA GLU A 63 -13.55 6.15 31.75
C GLU A 63 -14.33 5.53 32.92
N ASP A 64 -14.54 4.20 32.93
CA ASP A 64 -15.21 3.48 34.01
C ASP A 64 -14.42 3.45 35.34
N THR A 65 -13.10 3.60 35.30
CA THR A 65 -12.24 3.60 36.49
C THR A 65 -12.13 4.98 37.14
N THR A 66 -12.42 6.06 36.41
CA THR A 66 -12.27 7.45 36.90
C THR A 66 -13.57 8.02 37.48
N SER A 67 -14.72 7.41 37.19
CA SER A 67 -16.04 7.83 37.69
C SER A 67 -16.53 7.08 38.95
N LYS A 68 -15.70 6.22 39.56
CA LYS A 68 -15.99 5.55 40.83
C LYS A 68 -15.10 6.04 41.97
#